data_AF-A0A8X6LKK4-F1
#
_entry.id   AF-A0A8X6LKK4-F1
#
_cell.length_a   1.000
_cell.length_b   1.000
_cell.length_c   1.000
_cell.angle_alpha   90.00
_cell.angle_beta   90.00
_cell.angle_gamma   90.00
#
_symmetry.space_group_name_H-M   'P 1'
#
loop_
_entity.id
_entity.type
_entity.pdbx_description
1 polymer ?
#
loop_
_entity_poly.entity_id
_entity_poly.type
_entity_poly.pdbx_seq_one_letter_code
_entity_poly.pdbx_strand_id
1 'polypeptide(L)'
;MKAIKDYFKKLNRNPYDIELESLAQTWSEHCKHNIFCSPIDEIKDGLYAHYIKRATREINSDICVSVFSDNAGGIIFNDDYLIVDKVETHNSPSALDPFGGAMTGVLGVNRDIVGFGKGAEPIMNTYYFCFAKEAKGKFYRDKERTDEILPPKYIMKEVIHGVNVAEALSGNSPSTIVQIGDPITQKKLSNAALEARDLGLYNAITDNGAGGLSSSIGEMGKDGFEVDLSKVLLKNDGMAPWEIWISESQERMTLAVPEENLPMFKQIMKKHDVEVCVIGEFNESGKAVVKCPKGK
;
A
#
# COMPACT_ATOMS: atom_id res chain seq x y z
N MET A 1 23.39 1.09 7.49
CA MET A 1 24.25 2.29 7.36
C MET A 1 25.55 2.11 6.56
N LYS A 2 26.41 1.10 6.81
CA LYS A 2 27.70 0.97 6.08
C LYS A 2 27.54 0.90 4.55
N ALA A 3 26.64 0.04 4.05
CA ALA A 3 26.36 -0.10 2.62
C ALA A 3 25.95 1.23 1.95
N ILE A 4 25.08 2.00 2.59
CA ILE A 4 24.64 3.33 2.13
C ILE A 4 25.85 4.28 2.05
N LYS A 5 26.67 4.34 3.11
CA LYS A 5 27.89 5.17 3.12
C LYS A 5 28.86 4.79 2.00
N ASP A 6 29.10 3.50 1.82
CA ASP A 6 30.01 3.00 0.79
C ASP A 6 29.53 3.31 -0.62
N TYR A 7 28.21 3.21 -0.85
CA TYR A 7 27.58 3.55 -2.12
C TYR A 7 27.74 5.05 -2.46
N PHE A 8 27.33 5.94 -1.56
CA PHE A 8 27.41 7.38 -1.80
C PHE A 8 28.86 7.91 -1.84
N LYS A 9 29.79 7.25 -1.12
CA LYS A 9 31.23 7.51 -1.25
C LYS A 9 31.74 7.19 -2.67
N LYS A 10 31.30 6.10 -3.29
CA LYS A 10 31.65 5.76 -4.68
C LYS A 10 31.08 6.76 -5.68
N LEU A 11 29.90 7.31 -5.40
CA LEU A 11 29.28 8.36 -6.22
C LEU A 11 29.90 9.75 -5.99
N ASN A 12 30.82 9.89 -5.04
CA ASN A 12 31.46 11.15 -4.66
C ASN A 12 30.47 12.29 -4.37
N ARG A 13 29.36 11.97 -3.68
CA ARG A 13 28.39 12.96 -3.19
C ARG A 13 27.71 12.47 -1.91
N ASN A 14 27.14 13.39 -1.16
CA ASN A 14 26.24 13.02 -0.08
C ASN A 14 24.89 12.53 -0.63
N PRO A 15 24.20 11.64 0.09
CA PRO A 15 22.81 11.32 -0.21
C PRO A 15 21.90 12.53 0.05
N TYR A 16 20.85 12.64 -0.75
CA TYR A 16 19.72 13.52 -0.43
C TYR A 16 18.80 12.84 0.60
N ASP A 17 18.02 13.64 1.32
CA ASP A 17 17.00 13.18 2.27
C ASP A 17 16.03 12.17 1.64
N ILE A 18 15.48 12.49 0.47
CA ILE A 18 14.58 11.63 -0.30
C ILE A 18 15.17 10.26 -0.61
N GLU A 19 16.49 10.18 -0.85
CA GLU A 19 17.18 8.92 -1.10
C GLU A 19 17.34 8.10 0.18
N LEU A 20 17.67 8.75 1.29
CA LEU A 20 17.79 8.09 2.59
C LEU A 20 16.43 7.57 3.08
N GLU A 21 15.40 8.39 2.97
CA GLU A 21 14.04 8.03 3.39
C GLU A 21 13.48 6.89 2.53
N SER A 22 13.71 6.92 1.21
CA SER A 22 13.34 5.81 0.32
C SER A 22 14.00 4.50 0.73
N LEU A 23 15.30 4.53 1.02
CA LEU A 23 16.04 3.35 1.49
C LEU A 23 15.57 2.91 2.87
N ALA A 24 15.27 3.83 3.78
CA ALA A 24 14.79 3.53 5.12
C ALA A 24 13.44 2.80 5.08
N GLN A 25 12.50 3.28 4.25
CA GLN A 25 11.20 2.62 4.08
C GLN A 25 11.35 1.24 3.43
N THR A 26 12.06 1.16 2.30
CA THR A 26 12.22 -0.08 1.53
C THR A 26 12.98 -1.17 2.30
N TRP A 27 13.92 -0.78 3.18
CA TRP A 27 14.72 -1.72 3.98
C TRP A 27 14.19 -1.92 5.41
N SER A 28 13.03 -1.33 5.73
CA SER A 28 12.35 -1.53 7.00
C SER A 28 11.98 -3.01 7.20
N GLU A 29 11.76 -3.42 8.46
CA GLU A 29 11.29 -4.77 8.72
C GLU A 29 9.92 -5.03 8.07
N HIS A 30 9.05 -4.02 8.08
CA HIS A 30 7.71 -4.09 7.52
C HIS A 30 7.73 -4.37 6.01
N CYS A 31 8.60 -3.70 5.25
CA CYS A 31 8.65 -3.90 3.80
C CYS A 31 9.53 -5.11 3.42
N LYS A 32 10.70 -5.26 4.07
CA LYS A 32 11.68 -6.26 3.66
C LYS A 32 11.49 -7.63 4.31
N HIS A 33 10.69 -7.72 5.37
CA HIS A 33 10.40 -8.97 6.09
C HIS A 33 11.69 -9.70 6.50
N ASN A 34 12.66 -8.98 7.09
CA ASN A 34 13.99 -9.54 7.32
C ASN A 34 13.93 -10.72 8.28
N ILE A 35 13.07 -10.71 9.30
CA ILE A 35 12.91 -11.84 10.24
C ILE A 35 12.47 -13.09 9.47
N PHE A 36 11.48 -12.95 8.59
CA PHE A 36 10.95 -14.05 7.80
C PHE A 36 11.94 -14.59 6.75
N CYS A 37 12.82 -13.73 6.25
CA CYS A 37 13.83 -14.09 5.25
C CYS A 37 15.19 -14.50 5.86
N SER A 38 15.41 -14.24 7.15
CA SER A 38 16.70 -14.49 7.79
C SER A 38 16.84 -15.95 8.23
N PRO A 39 18.06 -16.51 8.15
CA PRO A 39 18.35 -17.82 8.73
C PRO A 39 18.09 -17.85 10.24
N ILE A 40 17.50 -18.93 10.75
CA ILE A 40 17.30 -19.17 12.18
C ILE A 40 17.59 -20.63 12.50
N ASP A 41 18.45 -20.88 13.50
CA ASP A 41 18.85 -22.21 13.95
C ASP A 41 19.23 -23.15 12.77
N GLU A 42 18.55 -24.28 12.60
CA GLU A 42 18.71 -25.22 11.48
C GLU A 42 18.13 -24.74 10.13
N ILE A 43 17.29 -23.71 10.13
CA ILE A 43 16.59 -23.19 8.94
C ILE A 43 17.47 -22.15 8.25
N LYS A 44 18.24 -22.58 7.25
CA LYS A 44 19.25 -21.72 6.58
C LYS A 44 18.70 -20.80 5.51
N ASP A 45 17.54 -21.10 4.96
CA ASP A 45 16.88 -20.35 3.88
C ASP A 45 15.80 -19.37 4.40
N GLY A 46 15.58 -19.33 5.71
CA GLY A 46 14.62 -18.47 6.38
C GLY A 46 13.19 -19.04 6.40
N LEU A 47 12.40 -18.59 7.38
CA LEU A 47 11.06 -19.11 7.66
C LEU A 47 10.11 -19.04 6.44
N TYR A 48 10.19 -17.95 5.68
CA TYR A 48 9.32 -17.73 4.52
C TYR A 48 9.63 -18.70 3.38
N ALA A 49 10.90 -18.89 3.04
CA ALA A 49 11.29 -19.84 2.01
C ALA A 49 10.98 -21.28 2.46
N HIS A 50 11.34 -21.59 3.71
CA HIS A 50 11.32 -22.94 4.25
C HIS A 50 9.92 -23.49 4.51
N TYR A 51 9.02 -22.68 5.07
CA TYR A 51 7.68 -23.15 5.47
C TYR A 51 6.57 -22.72 4.51
N ILE A 52 6.67 -21.52 3.92
CA ILE A 52 5.59 -20.97 3.09
C ILE A 52 5.83 -21.28 1.62
N LYS A 53 6.93 -20.75 1.04
CA LYS A 53 7.21 -20.94 -0.40
C LYS A 53 7.46 -22.40 -0.74
N ARG A 54 8.19 -23.14 0.11
CA ARG A 54 8.45 -24.57 -0.10
C ARG A 54 7.15 -25.37 -0.14
N ALA A 55 6.25 -25.19 0.83
CA ALA A 55 4.98 -25.91 0.86
C ALA A 55 4.17 -25.67 -0.42
N THR A 56 4.04 -24.41 -0.87
CA THR A 56 3.35 -24.09 -2.13
C THR A 56 4.03 -24.74 -3.35
N ARG A 57 5.37 -24.71 -3.41
CA ARG A 57 6.15 -25.34 -4.48
C ARG A 57 6.08 -26.87 -4.48
N GLU A 58 6.02 -27.49 -3.31
CA GLU A 58 5.90 -28.95 -3.18
C GLU A 58 4.50 -29.43 -3.56
N ILE A 59 3.46 -28.67 -3.21
CA ILE A 59 2.09 -28.94 -3.65
C ILE A 59 1.96 -28.77 -5.17
N ASN A 60 2.59 -27.73 -5.74
CA ASN A 60 2.63 -27.44 -7.17
C ASN A 60 1.25 -27.57 -7.85
N SER A 61 0.23 -26.93 -7.27
CA SER A 61 -1.13 -27.03 -7.78
C SER A 61 -1.33 -26.16 -9.02
N ASP A 62 -1.85 -26.75 -10.10
CA ASP A 62 -2.11 -26.06 -11.36
C ASP A 62 -3.20 -24.97 -11.26
N ILE A 63 -3.96 -24.94 -10.16
CA ILE A 63 -4.95 -23.88 -9.91
C ILE A 63 -4.30 -22.58 -9.44
N CYS A 64 -3.04 -22.58 -8.97
CA CYS A 64 -2.37 -21.37 -8.50
C CYS A 64 -1.90 -20.52 -9.69
N VAL A 65 -2.48 -19.33 -9.86
CA VAL A 65 -2.18 -18.43 -10.99
C VAL A 65 -1.05 -17.45 -10.64
N SER A 66 -1.17 -16.76 -9.51
CA SER A 66 -0.18 -15.81 -9.02
C SER A 66 0.00 -16.02 -7.52
N VAL A 67 1.21 -16.36 -7.12
CA VAL A 67 1.60 -16.61 -5.73
C VAL A 67 2.95 -15.95 -5.48
N PHE A 68 3.01 -15.06 -4.48
CA PHE A 68 4.24 -14.38 -4.03
C PHE A 68 4.87 -13.37 -5.01
N SER A 69 4.16 -12.96 -6.05
CA SER A 69 4.67 -12.06 -7.10
C SER A 69 3.79 -10.83 -7.35
N ASP A 70 2.72 -10.68 -6.59
CA ASP A 70 1.68 -9.67 -6.77
C ASP A 70 1.15 -9.23 -5.39
N ASN A 71 0.30 -8.21 -5.33
CA ASN A 71 -0.23 -7.64 -4.09
C ASN A 71 -1.13 -8.64 -3.34
N ALA A 72 -1.71 -9.59 -4.07
CA ALA A 72 -2.57 -10.66 -3.57
C ALA A 72 -2.24 -12.02 -4.20
N GLY A 73 -2.78 -13.10 -3.65
CA GLY A 73 -2.71 -14.43 -4.23
C GLY A 73 -3.96 -14.73 -5.07
N GLY A 74 -3.80 -15.38 -6.23
CA GLY A 74 -4.92 -15.73 -7.09
C GLY A 74 -4.94 -17.21 -7.49
N ILE A 75 -6.11 -17.82 -7.46
CA ILE A 75 -6.35 -19.19 -7.90
C ILE A 75 -7.47 -19.29 -8.95
N ILE A 76 -7.41 -20.29 -9.82
CA ILE A 76 -8.49 -20.66 -10.73
C ILE A 76 -9.65 -21.21 -9.91
N PHE A 77 -10.82 -20.60 -10.06
CA PHE A 77 -12.07 -21.15 -9.53
C PHE A 77 -12.81 -21.96 -10.60
N ASN A 78 -12.89 -21.43 -11.82
CA ASN A 78 -13.41 -22.10 -13.00
C ASN A 78 -12.88 -21.41 -14.28
N ASP A 79 -13.44 -21.76 -15.45
CA ASP A 79 -13.01 -21.24 -16.75
C ASP A 79 -13.20 -19.72 -16.91
N ASP A 80 -14.10 -19.12 -16.13
CA ASP A 80 -14.49 -17.71 -16.26
C ASP A 80 -13.93 -16.83 -15.12
N TYR A 81 -13.60 -17.43 -13.97
CA TYR A 81 -13.29 -16.70 -12.75
C TYR A 81 -12.04 -17.18 -12.03
N LEU A 82 -11.28 -16.18 -11.56
CA LEU A 82 -10.26 -16.35 -10.52
C LEU A 82 -10.83 -15.92 -9.17
N ILE A 83 -10.41 -16.60 -8.10
CA ILE A 83 -10.56 -16.10 -6.73
C ILE A 83 -9.23 -15.47 -6.32
N VAL A 84 -9.29 -14.21 -5.92
CA VAL A 84 -8.15 -13.45 -5.41
C VAL A 84 -8.35 -13.26 -3.91
N ASP A 85 -7.31 -13.57 -3.14
CA ASP A 85 -7.35 -13.49 -1.68
C ASP A 85 -6.10 -12.78 -1.13
N LYS A 86 -6.32 -11.96 -0.10
CA LYS A 86 -5.29 -11.23 0.62
C LYS A 86 -5.75 -11.00 2.04
N VAL A 87 -4.84 -11.18 2.98
CA VAL A 87 -5.06 -10.90 4.40
C VAL A 87 -3.97 -9.95 4.87
N GLU A 88 -4.38 -8.89 5.54
CA GLU A 88 -3.49 -7.93 6.17
C GLU A 88 -3.84 -7.73 7.65
N THR A 89 -2.93 -7.07 8.38
CA THR A 89 -3.17 -6.68 9.76
C THR A 89 -2.83 -5.21 9.94
N HIS A 90 -3.56 -4.51 10.80
CA HIS A 90 -3.34 -3.08 11.04
C HIS A 90 -3.21 -2.77 12.54
N ASN A 91 -2.45 -3.62 13.23
CA ASN A 91 -2.45 -3.74 14.70
C ASN A 91 -1.99 -2.46 15.42
N SER A 92 -0.79 -1.96 15.09
CA SER A 92 -0.20 -0.82 15.81
C SER A 92 -1.03 0.45 15.64
N PRO A 93 -1.48 0.82 14.43
CA PRO A 93 -2.33 1.99 14.30
C PRO A 93 -3.70 1.80 14.94
N SER A 94 -4.32 0.61 14.85
CA SER A 94 -5.57 0.33 15.57
C SER A 94 -5.43 0.36 17.11
N ALA A 95 -4.22 0.26 17.65
CA ALA A 95 -3.96 0.42 19.08
C ALA A 95 -3.75 1.89 19.50
N LEU A 96 -3.45 2.78 18.56
CA LEU A 96 -3.19 4.21 18.77
C LEU A 96 -4.42 5.06 18.42
N ASP A 97 -4.97 4.85 17.23
CA ASP A 97 -6.22 5.40 16.74
C ASP A 97 -7.11 4.25 16.24
N PRO A 98 -7.96 3.68 17.11
CA PRO A 98 -8.65 2.43 16.81
C PRO A 98 -9.65 2.51 15.67
N PHE A 99 -10.42 3.61 15.61
CA PHE A 99 -11.37 3.85 14.52
C PHE A 99 -10.62 4.02 13.21
N GLY A 100 -9.60 4.88 13.24
CA GLY A 100 -8.82 5.20 12.07
C GLY A 100 -8.05 4.03 11.50
N GLY A 101 -7.23 3.39 12.33
CA GLY A 101 -6.40 2.26 11.93
C GLY A 101 -7.22 1.07 11.41
N ALA A 102 -8.41 0.84 11.95
CA ALA A 102 -9.30 -0.18 11.42
C ALA A 102 -9.81 0.17 10.02
N MET A 103 -10.25 1.41 9.81
CA MET A 103 -10.73 1.88 8.52
C MET A 103 -9.65 1.80 7.45
N THR A 104 -8.44 2.30 7.73
CA THR A 104 -7.32 2.23 6.77
C THR A 104 -6.88 0.81 6.49
N GLY A 105 -6.98 -0.09 7.48
CA GLY A 105 -6.72 -1.52 7.27
C GLY A 105 -7.67 -2.15 6.26
N VAL A 106 -8.98 -1.91 6.38
CA VAL A 106 -9.97 -2.42 5.41
C VAL A 106 -9.77 -1.82 4.04
N LEU A 107 -9.55 -0.50 3.97
CA LEU A 107 -9.35 0.19 2.71
C LEU A 107 -8.03 -0.22 2.03
N GLY A 108 -6.96 -0.44 2.79
CA GLY A 108 -5.67 -0.95 2.30
C GLY A 108 -5.79 -2.30 1.61
N VAL A 109 -6.32 -3.32 2.31
CA VAL A 109 -6.46 -4.66 1.74
C VAL A 109 -7.40 -4.69 0.52
N ASN A 110 -8.44 -3.85 0.50
CA ASN A 110 -9.28 -3.69 -0.69
C ASN A 110 -8.49 -3.15 -1.89
N ARG A 111 -7.52 -2.26 -1.69
CA ARG A 111 -6.64 -1.77 -2.78
C ARG A 111 -5.67 -2.84 -3.26
N ASP A 112 -5.20 -3.74 -2.41
CA ASP A 112 -4.40 -4.88 -2.85
C ASP A 112 -5.16 -5.75 -3.87
N ILE A 113 -6.44 -6.02 -3.59
CA ILE A 113 -7.30 -6.78 -4.50
C ILE A 113 -7.48 -6.03 -5.82
N VAL A 114 -7.70 -4.71 -5.78
CA VAL A 114 -7.75 -3.87 -7.00
C VAL A 114 -6.38 -3.79 -7.69
N GLY A 115 -5.28 -4.00 -6.97
CA GLY A 115 -3.92 -4.04 -7.50
C GLY A 115 -3.56 -5.37 -8.18
N PHE A 116 -4.27 -6.46 -7.88
CA PHE A 116 -3.95 -7.79 -8.38
C PHE A 116 -4.00 -7.87 -9.92
N GLY A 117 -2.89 -8.26 -10.55
CA GLY A 117 -2.76 -8.37 -12.00
C GLY A 117 -3.00 -7.03 -12.71
N LYS A 118 -4.12 -6.94 -13.45
CA LYS A 118 -4.60 -5.67 -14.05
C LYS A 118 -5.83 -5.13 -13.33
N GLY A 119 -6.18 -5.68 -12.19
CA GLY A 119 -7.30 -5.30 -11.36
C GLY A 119 -8.29 -6.44 -11.16
N ALA A 120 -8.61 -6.73 -9.90
CA ALA A 120 -9.69 -7.61 -9.51
C ALA A 120 -10.75 -6.83 -8.71
N GLU A 121 -11.99 -7.33 -8.73
CA GLU A 121 -13.09 -6.71 -8.00
C GLU A 121 -13.13 -7.24 -6.55
N PRO A 122 -13.06 -6.36 -5.53
CA PRO A 122 -13.32 -6.77 -4.16
C PRO A 122 -14.80 -7.13 -3.99
N ILE A 123 -15.09 -8.37 -3.62
CA ILE A 123 -16.47 -8.89 -3.48
C ILE A 123 -16.87 -9.21 -2.04
N MET A 124 -15.91 -9.44 -1.15
CA MET A 124 -16.17 -9.84 0.24
C MET A 124 -14.96 -9.53 1.12
N ASN A 125 -15.23 -9.05 2.34
CA ASN A 125 -14.23 -8.91 3.40
C ASN A 125 -14.51 -9.86 4.56
N THR A 126 -13.43 -10.33 5.21
CA THR A 126 -13.50 -11.11 6.44
C THR A 126 -12.67 -10.45 7.52
N TYR A 127 -13.16 -10.48 8.77
CA TYR A 127 -12.52 -9.78 9.88
C TYR A 127 -12.24 -10.72 11.04
N TYR A 128 -11.03 -10.61 11.57
CA TYR A 128 -10.58 -11.33 12.74
C TYR A 128 -10.06 -10.32 13.78
N PHE A 129 -10.62 -10.37 14.97
CA PHE A 129 -10.26 -9.45 16.05
C PHE A 129 -9.71 -10.18 17.26
N CYS A 130 -8.66 -9.62 17.86
CA CYS A 130 -8.10 -10.10 19.12
C CYS A 130 -7.87 -8.91 20.05
N PHE A 131 -8.64 -8.83 21.14
CA PHE A 131 -8.56 -7.75 22.12
C PHE A 131 -8.15 -8.30 23.49
N ALA A 132 -7.43 -7.48 24.26
CA ALA A 132 -7.16 -7.78 25.65
C ALA A 132 -8.45 -7.79 26.48
N LYS A 133 -8.46 -8.58 27.56
CA LYS A 133 -9.54 -8.52 28.55
C LYS A 133 -9.52 -7.16 29.24
N GLU A 134 -10.70 -6.61 29.52
CA GLU A 134 -10.82 -5.38 30.29
C GLU A 134 -10.10 -5.50 31.63
N ALA A 135 -9.19 -4.56 31.88
CA ALA A 135 -8.39 -4.50 33.10
C ALA A 135 -8.73 -3.21 33.86
N LYS A 136 -8.78 -3.29 35.20
CA LYS A 136 -9.04 -2.12 36.04
C LYS A 136 -7.77 -1.30 36.21
N GLY A 137 -7.91 0.03 36.14
CA GLY A 137 -6.82 0.98 36.34
C GLY A 137 -6.32 1.59 35.04
N LYS A 138 -5.40 2.54 35.16
CA LYS A 138 -4.73 3.18 34.03
C LYS A 138 -3.43 2.45 33.73
N PHE A 139 -3.21 2.17 32.45
CA PHE A 139 -1.97 1.56 31.96
C PHE A 139 -1.23 2.59 31.12
N TYR A 140 0.10 2.51 31.11
CA TYR A 140 0.95 3.48 30.44
C TYR A 140 1.98 2.75 29.58
N ARG A 141 2.31 3.32 28.43
CA ARG A 141 3.35 2.77 27.53
C ARG A 141 4.75 3.05 28.07
N ASP A 142 4.90 4.14 28.81
CA ASP A 142 6.15 4.63 29.38
C ASP A 142 6.22 4.41 30.90
N LYS A 143 7.45 4.44 31.44
CA LYS A 143 7.70 4.23 32.87
C LYS A 143 7.28 5.44 33.71
N GLU A 144 7.35 6.61 33.10
CA GLU A 144 7.07 7.94 33.66
C GLU A 144 5.57 8.22 33.76
N ARG A 145 4.72 7.37 33.16
CA ARG A 145 3.25 7.43 33.16
C ARG A 145 2.69 8.69 32.49
N THR A 146 3.28 9.06 31.36
CA THR A 146 2.88 10.21 30.56
C THR A 146 2.03 9.84 29.35
N ASP A 147 2.12 8.59 28.88
CA ASP A 147 1.42 8.07 27.71
C ASP A 147 0.45 6.95 28.12
N GLU A 148 -0.79 7.32 28.40
CA GLU A 148 -1.85 6.40 28.82
C GLU A 148 -2.32 5.52 27.63
N ILE A 149 -2.45 4.22 27.88
CA ILE A 149 -2.97 3.25 26.92
C ILE A 149 -4.49 3.32 26.91
N LEU A 150 -5.08 3.24 25.71
CA LEU A 150 -6.53 3.21 25.54
C LEU A 150 -7.14 1.94 26.17
N PRO A 151 -8.28 2.03 26.88
CA PRO A 151 -8.93 0.87 27.46
C PRO A 151 -9.32 -0.18 26.40
N PRO A 152 -9.17 -1.49 26.65
CA PRO A 152 -9.49 -2.54 25.68
C PRO A 152 -10.91 -2.47 25.12
N LYS A 153 -11.92 -2.17 25.95
CA LYS A 153 -13.30 -1.95 25.48
C LYS A 153 -13.44 -0.77 24.52
N TYR A 154 -12.69 0.31 24.73
CA TYR A 154 -12.71 1.47 23.83
C TYR A 154 -12.10 1.09 22.48
N ILE A 155 -10.92 0.45 22.49
CA ILE A 155 -10.27 -0.04 21.26
C ILE A 155 -11.22 -0.96 20.49
N MET A 156 -11.83 -1.95 21.16
CA MET A 156 -12.77 -2.86 20.52
C MET A 156 -13.96 -2.15 19.88
N LYS A 157 -14.60 -1.22 20.62
CA LYS A 157 -15.75 -0.46 20.13
C LYS A 157 -15.40 0.34 18.89
N GLU A 158 -14.29 1.06 18.94
CA GLU A 158 -13.88 1.97 17.87
C GLU A 158 -13.30 1.21 16.66
N VAL A 159 -12.62 0.08 16.84
CA VAL A 159 -12.23 -0.81 15.72
C VAL A 159 -13.45 -1.34 14.98
N ILE A 160 -14.44 -1.88 15.70
CA ILE A 160 -15.67 -2.40 15.09
C ILE A 160 -16.42 -1.27 14.38
N HIS A 161 -16.45 -0.08 14.96
CA HIS A 161 -17.04 1.10 14.34
C HIS A 161 -16.31 1.48 13.04
N GLY A 162 -14.99 1.53 13.04
CA GLY A 162 -14.17 1.83 11.86
C GLY A 162 -14.40 0.84 10.72
N VAL A 163 -14.46 -0.47 11.02
CA VAL A 163 -14.80 -1.51 10.05
C VAL A 163 -16.20 -1.30 9.47
N ASN A 164 -17.20 -1.08 10.32
CA ASN A 164 -18.57 -0.87 9.86
C ASN A 164 -18.70 0.37 8.96
N VAL A 165 -17.98 1.45 9.25
CA VAL A 165 -17.98 2.66 8.41
C VAL A 165 -17.26 2.42 7.09
N ALA A 166 -16.14 1.70 7.10
CA ALA A 166 -15.42 1.33 5.87
C ALA A 166 -16.31 0.54 4.90
N GLU A 167 -17.14 -0.37 5.44
CA GLU A 167 -18.09 -1.16 4.66
C GLU A 167 -19.33 -0.36 4.24
N ALA A 168 -19.96 0.38 5.17
CA ALA A 168 -21.22 1.07 4.94
C ALA A 168 -21.12 2.19 3.90
N LEU A 169 -19.97 2.88 3.82
CA LEU A 169 -19.74 3.97 2.88
C LEU A 169 -19.36 3.49 1.46
N SER A 170 -19.33 2.18 1.21
CA SER A 170 -19.34 1.62 -0.15
C SER A 170 -20.71 1.77 -0.86
N GLY A 171 -21.75 2.20 -0.13
CA GLY A 171 -23.04 2.66 -0.65
C GLY A 171 -23.35 4.11 -0.24
N ASN A 172 -23.91 4.89 -1.17
CA ASN A 172 -24.21 6.34 -1.07
C ASN A 172 -24.60 6.85 0.34
N SER A 173 -23.71 7.61 1.01
CA SER A 173 -24.02 8.47 2.19
C SER A 173 -22.90 9.50 2.46
N PRO A 174 -23.14 10.60 3.22
CA PRO A 174 -22.32 11.83 3.17
C PRO A 174 -20.96 11.75 3.89
N SER A 175 -19.98 12.42 3.29
CA SER A 175 -18.58 12.56 3.67
C SER A 175 -18.36 13.62 4.76
N THR A 176 -18.10 13.24 6.02
CA THR A 176 -17.73 14.22 7.07
C THR A 176 -16.66 13.77 8.07
N ILE A 177 -15.90 12.69 7.82
CA ILE A 177 -14.78 12.33 8.70
C ILE A 177 -13.46 12.58 7.97
N VAL A 178 -12.85 13.72 8.30
CA VAL A 178 -11.61 14.22 7.72
C VAL A 178 -10.43 13.47 8.33
N GLN A 179 -9.52 13.01 7.45
CA GLN A 179 -8.13 12.58 7.72
C GLN A 179 -7.85 11.15 8.22
N ILE A 180 -8.62 10.13 7.82
CA ILE A 180 -8.16 8.75 8.09
C ILE A 180 -8.27 7.83 6.87
N GLY A 181 -9.42 7.77 6.23
CA GLY A 181 -9.62 7.12 4.94
C GLY A 181 -10.97 7.54 4.37
N ASP A 182 -11.16 7.42 3.07
CA ASP A 182 -12.39 7.78 2.37
C ASP A 182 -12.91 6.60 1.53
N PRO A 183 -13.80 5.77 2.10
CA PRO A 183 -14.36 4.62 1.39
C PRO A 183 -15.08 4.99 0.09
N ILE A 184 -15.67 6.20 0.02
CA ILE A 184 -16.40 6.66 -1.17
C ILE A 184 -15.39 6.94 -2.29
N THR A 185 -14.33 7.68 -1.98
CA THR A 185 -13.24 7.94 -2.93
C THR A 185 -12.59 6.64 -3.38
N GLN A 186 -12.38 5.69 -2.47
CA GLN A 186 -11.85 4.38 -2.84
C GLN A 186 -12.79 3.59 -3.75
N LYS A 187 -14.11 3.61 -3.50
CA LYS A 187 -15.07 2.90 -4.36
C LYS A 187 -15.14 3.52 -5.75
N LYS A 188 -15.10 4.86 -5.86
CA LYS A 188 -14.96 5.57 -7.14
C LYS A 188 -13.70 5.13 -7.89
N LEU A 189 -12.55 5.11 -7.21
CA LEU A 189 -11.27 4.67 -7.77
C LEU A 189 -11.33 3.21 -8.26
N SER A 190 -11.87 2.30 -7.44
CA SER A 190 -12.03 0.89 -7.79
C SER A 190 -12.89 0.70 -9.04
N ASN A 191 -14.07 1.33 -9.09
CA ASN A 191 -14.96 1.24 -10.25
C ASN A 191 -14.30 1.80 -11.52
N ALA A 192 -13.58 2.91 -11.40
CA ALA A 192 -12.88 3.52 -12.53
C ALA A 192 -11.72 2.65 -13.03
N ALA A 193 -10.96 2.04 -12.12
CA ALA A 193 -9.88 1.13 -12.46
C ALA A 193 -10.40 -0.12 -13.18
N LEU A 194 -11.49 -0.73 -12.69
CA LEU A 194 -12.12 -1.90 -13.31
C LEU A 194 -12.67 -1.57 -14.71
N GLU A 195 -13.34 -0.43 -14.90
CA GLU A 195 -13.80 -0.01 -16.23
C GLU A 195 -12.61 0.25 -17.18
N ALA A 196 -11.54 0.87 -16.69
CA ALA A 196 -10.33 1.10 -17.49
C ALA A 196 -9.58 -0.20 -17.83
N ARG A 197 -9.60 -1.20 -16.94
CA ARG A 197 -9.08 -2.55 -17.20
C ARG A 197 -9.85 -3.24 -18.31
N ASP A 198 -11.19 -3.23 -18.24
CA ASP A 198 -12.05 -3.93 -19.20
C ASP A 198 -11.92 -3.35 -20.62
N LEU A 199 -11.57 -2.06 -20.71
CA LEU A 199 -11.24 -1.37 -21.95
C LEU A 199 -9.76 -1.51 -22.36
N GLY A 200 -8.92 -2.18 -21.57
CA GLY A 200 -7.50 -2.42 -21.86
C GLY A 200 -6.65 -1.15 -21.83
N LEU A 201 -7.01 -0.15 -21.02
CA LEU A 201 -6.40 1.18 -21.09
C LEU A 201 -5.03 1.29 -20.42
N TYR A 202 -4.65 0.35 -19.54
CA TYR A 202 -3.37 0.38 -18.83
C TYR A 202 -2.71 -1.00 -18.78
N ASN A 203 -1.40 -0.99 -18.52
CA ASN A 203 -0.56 -2.20 -18.53
C ASN A 203 -0.31 -2.77 -17.14
N ALA A 204 -0.25 -1.91 -16.12
CA ALA A 204 0.00 -2.30 -14.74
C ALA A 204 -0.67 -1.31 -13.77
N ILE A 205 -1.01 -1.81 -12.58
CA ILE A 205 -1.61 -1.08 -11.47
C ILE A 205 -1.01 -1.62 -10.17
N THR A 206 -0.83 -0.77 -9.17
CA THR A 206 -0.49 -1.19 -7.80
C THR A 206 -1.00 -0.14 -6.80
N ASP A 207 -1.17 -0.54 -5.55
CA ASP A 207 -1.61 0.36 -4.49
C ASP A 207 -0.48 1.27 -3.99
N ASN A 208 -0.86 2.36 -3.33
CA ASN A 208 0.07 3.21 -2.57
C ASN A 208 -0.16 3.01 -1.07
N GLY A 209 0.44 1.97 -0.50
CA GLY A 209 0.50 1.69 0.93
C GLY A 209 1.78 2.22 1.59
N ALA A 210 2.46 1.35 2.32
CA ALA A 210 3.69 1.67 3.06
C ALA A 210 4.79 2.18 2.11
N GLY A 211 5.44 3.29 2.48
CA GLY A 211 6.47 3.94 1.63
C GLY A 211 5.93 4.69 0.40
N GLY A 212 4.62 4.73 0.18
CA GLY A 212 3.97 5.66 -0.75
C GLY A 212 4.36 5.48 -2.22
N LEU A 213 4.68 6.59 -2.89
CA LEU A 213 5.10 6.57 -4.30
C LEU A 213 6.48 5.92 -4.48
N SER A 214 7.32 6.02 -3.46
CA SER A 214 8.66 5.40 -3.46
C SER A 214 8.61 3.90 -3.66
N SER A 215 7.71 3.21 -2.92
CA SER A 215 7.53 1.75 -3.08
C SER A 215 6.85 1.43 -4.40
N SER A 216 5.67 2.03 -4.67
CA SER A 216 4.86 1.65 -5.84
C SER A 216 5.61 1.87 -7.16
N ILE A 217 6.22 3.03 -7.36
CA ILE A 217 6.93 3.37 -8.59
C ILE A 217 8.28 2.64 -8.63
N GLY A 218 8.94 2.47 -7.48
CA GLY A 218 10.19 1.71 -7.39
C GLY A 218 10.03 0.24 -7.80
N GLU A 219 8.93 -0.39 -7.37
CA GLU A 219 8.61 -1.78 -7.70
C GLU A 219 8.20 -1.94 -9.17
N MET A 220 7.33 -1.07 -9.68
CA MET A 220 6.91 -1.08 -11.08
C MET A 220 8.05 -0.74 -12.05
N GLY A 221 8.91 0.21 -11.66
CA GLY A 221 9.94 0.82 -12.49
C GLY A 221 11.34 0.24 -12.28
N LYS A 222 11.45 -1.06 -12.01
CA LYS A 222 12.74 -1.74 -11.76
C LYS A 222 13.79 -1.52 -12.87
N ASP A 223 13.34 -1.31 -14.10
CA ASP A 223 14.18 -1.11 -15.28
C ASP A 223 14.51 0.38 -15.53
N GLY A 224 13.87 1.29 -14.81
CA GLY A 224 14.09 2.74 -14.86
C GLY A 224 12.81 3.56 -14.89
N PHE A 225 12.87 4.78 -14.38
CA PHE A 225 11.78 5.74 -14.44
C PHE A 225 12.26 7.18 -14.25
N GLU A 226 11.46 8.12 -14.73
CA GLU A 226 11.59 9.54 -14.41
C GLU A 226 10.25 10.09 -13.89
N VAL A 227 10.27 10.71 -12.71
CA VAL A 227 9.10 11.33 -12.06
C VAL A 227 9.40 12.78 -11.72
N ASP A 228 8.39 13.63 -11.82
CA ASP A 228 8.39 15.03 -11.40
C ASP A 228 7.37 15.25 -10.27
N LEU A 229 7.88 15.42 -9.05
CA LEU A 229 7.07 15.60 -7.85
C LEU A 229 6.29 16.91 -7.84
N SER A 230 6.65 17.89 -8.68
CA SER A 230 5.89 19.14 -8.79
C SER A 230 4.51 18.94 -9.44
N LYS A 231 4.29 17.79 -10.09
CA LYS A 231 3.02 17.43 -10.73
C LYS A 231 2.06 16.67 -9.81
N VAL A 232 2.54 16.21 -8.65
CA VAL A 232 1.72 15.45 -7.70
C VAL A 232 0.65 16.38 -7.12
N LEU A 233 -0.59 15.91 -7.07
CA LEU A 233 -1.69 16.65 -6.41
C LEU A 233 -1.50 16.60 -4.90
N LEU A 234 -1.28 17.75 -4.28
CA LEU A 234 -1.05 17.88 -2.84
C LEU A 234 -2.28 18.47 -2.16
N LYS A 235 -2.65 17.90 -1.02
CA LYS A 235 -3.69 18.47 -0.13
C LYS A 235 -3.15 19.64 0.71
N ASN A 236 -1.85 19.62 1.02
CA ASN A 236 -1.18 20.62 1.83
C ASN A 236 0.01 21.21 1.05
N ASP A 237 0.09 22.54 1.03
CA ASP A 237 1.27 23.23 0.52
C ASP A 237 2.49 23.04 1.44
N GLY A 238 3.68 23.35 0.93
CA GLY A 238 4.89 23.39 1.76
C GLY A 238 5.56 22.05 2.07
N MET A 239 4.97 20.90 1.72
CA MET A 239 5.59 19.58 1.93
C MET A 239 6.97 19.48 1.25
N ALA A 240 7.97 18.98 1.98
CA ALA A 240 9.30 18.69 1.45
C ALA A 240 9.24 17.57 0.40
N PRO A 241 10.22 17.50 -0.54
CA PRO A 241 10.17 16.49 -1.60
C PRO A 241 10.11 15.05 -1.09
N TRP A 242 10.86 14.74 -0.03
CA TRP A 242 10.84 13.41 0.59
C TRP A 242 9.49 13.08 1.23
N GLU A 243 8.80 14.06 1.84
CA GLU A 243 7.47 13.88 2.43
C GLU A 243 6.43 13.55 1.35
N ILE A 244 6.49 14.21 0.19
CA ILE A 244 5.62 13.91 -0.95
C ILE A 244 5.87 12.49 -1.44
N TRP A 245 7.14 12.10 -1.53
CA TRP A 245 7.57 10.85 -2.13
C TRP A 245 7.21 9.62 -1.30
N ILE A 246 7.39 9.69 0.02
CA ILE A 246 7.13 8.56 0.93
C ILE A 246 5.77 8.63 1.62
N SER A 247 4.97 9.68 1.35
CA SER A 247 3.65 9.86 1.97
C SER A 247 2.81 8.59 1.84
N GLU A 248 2.18 8.18 2.95
CA GLU A 248 1.25 7.06 3.04
C GLU A 248 -0.20 7.54 3.06
N SER A 249 -0.48 8.70 2.44
CA SER A 249 -1.85 9.18 2.30
C SER A 249 -2.70 8.15 1.54
N GLN A 250 -3.91 7.94 2.02
CA GLN A 250 -4.79 6.85 1.59
C GLN A 250 -5.47 7.14 0.23
N GLU A 251 -6.19 6.12 -0.28
CA GLU A 251 -6.97 6.15 -1.53
C GLU A 251 -6.18 6.52 -2.78
N ARG A 252 -4.94 6.04 -2.88
CA ARG A 252 -4.08 6.25 -4.05
C ARG A 252 -3.63 4.94 -4.66
N MET A 253 -3.49 4.95 -5.98
CA MET A 253 -2.92 3.87 -6.77
C MET A 253 -2.01 4.45 -7.84
N THR A 254 -1.00 3.68 -8.23
CA THR A 254 -0.09 4.00 -9.33
C THR A 254 -0.45 3.14 -10.53
N LEU A 255 -0.57 3.75 -11.72
CA LEU A 255 -0.90 3.04 -12.96
C LEU A 255 0.11 3.38 -14.07
N ALA A 256 0.44 2.37 -14.88
CA ALA A 256 1.22 2.54 -16.11
C ALA A 256 0.27 2.56 -17.32
N VAL A 257 0.02 3.75 -17.86
CA VAL A 257 -0.96 3.99 -18.94
C VAL A 257 -0.21 4.36 -20.24
N PRO A 258 -0.40 3.64 -21.36
CA PRO A 258 0.13 4.06 -22.66
C PRO A 258 -0.35 5.46 -23.06
N GLU A 259 0.52 6.24 -23.69
CA GLU A 259 0.25 7.65 -24.02
C GLU A 259 -0.99 7.80 -24.91
N GLU A 260 -1.17 6.89 -25.87
CA GLU A 260 -2.33 6.81 -26.75
C GLU A 260 -3.65 6.58 -26.02
N ASN A 261 -3.60 5.93 -24.85
CA ASN A 261 -4.77 5.62 -24.03
C ASN A 261 -5.09 6.73 -23.02
N LEU A 262 -4.16 7.64 -22.73
CA LEU A 262 -4.34 8.69 -21.72
C LEU A 262 -5.60 9.54 -21.92
N PRO A 263 -6.02 9.94 -23.14
CA PRO A 263 -7.26 10.71 -23.32
C PRO A 263 -8.50 9.95 -22.85
N MET A 264 -8.64 8.68 -23.25
CA MET A 264 -9.76 7.83 -22.84
C MET A 264 -9.69 7.52 -21.34
N PHE A 265 -8.50 7.19 -20.84
CA PHE A 265 -8.29 6.92 -19.42
C PHE A 265 -8.73 8.10 -18.54
N LYS A 266 -8.32 9.33 -18.89
CA LYS A 266 -8.75 10.54 -18.17
C LYS A 266 -10.26 10.77 -18.26
N GLN A 267 -10.89 10.42 -19.37
CA GLN A 267 -12.34 10.50 -19.52
C GLN A 267 -13.06 9.53 -18.58
N ILE A 268 -12.58 8.28 -18.46
CA ILE A 268 -13.11 7.29 -17.51
C ILE A 268 -12.93 7.77 -16.07
N MET A 269 -11.72 8.21 -15.70
CA MET A 269 -11.46 8.69 -14.33
C MET A 269 -12.34 9.89 -13.98
N LYS A 270 -12.51 10.85 -14.90
CA LYS A 270 -13.43 11.97 -14.72
C LYS A 270 -14.90 11.54 -14.60
N LYS A 271 -15.35 10.55 -15.37
CA LYS A 271 -16.72 9.99 -15.29
C LYS A 271 -17.02 9.46 -13.88
N HIS A 272 -16.03 8.87 -13.21
CA HIS A 272 -16.15 8.35 -11.85
C HIS A 272 -15.76 9.35 -10.76
N ASP A 273 -15.45 10.61 -11.10
CA ASP A 273 -15.01 11.64 -10.16
C ASP A 273 -13.71 11.24 -9.41
N VAL A 274 -12.73 10.71 -10.17
CA VAL A 274 -11.40 10.32 -9.69
C VAL A 274 -10.36 11.28 -10.24
N GLU A 275 -9.54 11.83 -9.34
CA GLU A 275 -8.43 12.71 -9.71
C GLU A 275 -7.26 11.93 -10.31
N VAL A 276 -6.64 12.50 -11.35
CA VAL A 276 -5.49 11.89 -12.04
C VAL A 276 -4.41 12.93 -12.23
N CYS A 277 -3.17 12.57 -11.92
CA CYS A 277 -1.99 13.34 -12.30
C CYS A 277 -0.99 12.46 -13.04
N VAL A 278 -0.51 12.93 -14.20
CA VAL A 278 0.58 12.27 -14.93
C VAL A 278 1.88 12.85 -14.41
N ILE A 279 2.58 12.09 -13.57
CA ILE A 279 3.75 12.57 -12.83
C ILE A 279 5.08 12.16 -13.47
N GLY A 280 5.09 11.24 -14.43
CA GLY A 280 6.32 10.70 -14.97
C GLY A 280 6.12 9.60 -16.00
N GLU A 281 7.21 8.95 -16.37
CA GLU A 281 7.29 7.91 -17.38
C GLU A 281 8.26 6.80 -16.92
N PHE A 282 7.90 5.55 -17.19
CA PHE A 282 8.81 4.41 -17.06
C PHE A 282 9.73 4.33 -18.27
N ASN A 283 10.97 3.86 -18.08
CA ASN A 283 11.98 3.76 -19.14
C ASN A 283 12.97 2.62 -18.86
N GLU A 284 13.93 2.41 -19.76
CA GLU A 284 14.95 1.34 -19.65
C GLU A 284 16.33 1.88 -19.25
N SER A 285 16.39 3.04 -18.60
CA SER A 285 17.68 3.70 -18.28
C SER A 285 18.47 3.01 -17.16
N GLY A 286 17.85 2.08 -16.42
CA GLY A 286 18.38 1.48 -15.21
C GLY A 286 18.48 2.46 -14.03
N LYS A 287 17.81 3.62 -14.11
CA LYS A 287 17.89 4.69 -13.10
C LYS A 287 16.51 5.11 -12.61
N ALA A 288 16.42 5.35 -11.30
CA ALA A 288 15.32 6.07 -10.68
C ALA A 288 15.65 7.57 -10.66
N VAL A 289 14.95 8.37 -11.47
CA VAL A 289 15.13 9.83 -11.52
C VAL A 289 13.90 10.50 -10.91
N VAL A 290 14.09 11.21 -9.81
CA VAL A 290 13.02 11.98 -9.16
C VAL A 290 13.37 13.46 -9.21
N LYS A 291 12.60 14.25 -9.95
CA LYS A 291 12.70 15.70 -10.05
C LYS A 291 11.89 16.33 -8.93
N CYS A 292 12.54 17.10 -8.07
CA CYS A 292 11.90 17.79 -6.95
C CYS A 292 11.36 19.16 -7.37
N PRO A 293 10.30 19.69 -6.71
CA PRO A 293 9.79 21.02 -6.98
C PRO A 293 10.87 22.09 -6.72
N LYS A 294 10.95 23.11 -7.57
CA LYS A 294 11.94 24.20 -7.42
C LYS A 294 11.69 24.99 -6.14
N GLY A 295 12.77 25.30 -5.41
CA GLY A 295 12.71 26.15 -4.21
C GLY A 295 12.34 25.40 -2.92
N LYS A 296 12.35 24.06 -2.94
CA LYS A 296 12.23 23.18 -1.79
C LYS A 296 13.45 22.28 -1.69
#